data_AF-A0A836R904-F1
#
_entry.id   AF-A0A836R904-F1
#
_cell.length_a   1.000
_cell.length_b   1.000
_cell.length_c   1.000
_cell.angle_alpha   90.00
_cell.angle_beta   90.00
_cell.angle_gamma   90.00
#
_symmetry.space_group_name_H-M   'P 1'
#
loop_
_entity.id
_entity.type
_entity.pdbx_description
1 polymer ?
#
loop_
_entity_poly.entity_id
_entity_poly.type
_entity_poly.pdbx_seq_one_letter_code
_entity_poly.pdbx_strand_id
1 'polypeptide(L)'
;KRYWKDTLLGWDVGIPKIIKKLPIQYDNAYGGVIVNPNYNPKKHKKSEEYLEIYLSNPIGEGLYLKNIDTSNGIKMPQIESFTEPIIDIDKRYTPHGFGFIHRSWEPRLSLAGTFDEEWKQNKHPIMPDDYQEQHNNAAHEDLQLKDDYFKINDTFFLKNLLIGKSEQAFRIPGFYFKGAYNFKDKKRPFFLELDTVVVDILNDDMANNAVYLSYRRRVPHMKDISSISLEMIVSEKYISGIREEKNGN
;
A
#
# COMPACT_ATOMS: atom_id res chain seq x y z
N LYS A 1 14.95 -0.90 -17.22
CA LYS A 1 16.02 -0.03 -16.69
C LYS A 1 16.42 1.01 -17.71
N ARG A 2 16.46 2.26 -17.27
CA ARG A 2 16.82 3.46 -18.03
C ARG A 2 17.76 4.30 -17.16
N TYR A 3 18.70 5.02 -17.75
CA TYR A 3 19.65 5.87 -17.03
C TYR A 3 19.64 7.24 -17.69
N TRP A 4 19.92 8.28 -16.90
CA TRP A 4 20.19 9.61 -17.45
C TRP A 4 21.45 9.56 -18.30
N LYS A 5 21.44 10.33 -19.39
CA LYS A 5 22.56 10.48 -20.32
C LYS A 5 23.26 11.79 -20.01
N ASP A 6 24.54 11.73 -19.67
CA ASP A 6 25.37 12.92 -19.53
C ASP A 6 25.65 13.52 -20.92
N THR A 7 25.49 14.83 -21.05
CA THR A 7 25.70 15.59 -22.27
C THR A 7 26.42 16.90 -21.95
N LEU A 8 26.94 17.57 -22.99
CA LEU A 8 27.60 18.87 -22.82
C LEU A 8 26.69 19.97 -22.24
N LEU A 9 25.37 19.79 -22.30
CA LEU A 9 24.37 20.74 -21.80
C LEU A 9 23.75 20.29 -20.47
N GLY A 10 24.27 19.22 -19.86
CA GLY A 10 23.72 18.60 -18.64
C GLY A 10 23.09 17.25 -18.93
N TRP A 11 22.12 16.87 -18.11
CA TRP A 11 21.50 15.54 -18.19
C TRP A 11 20.32 15.51 -19.16
N ASP A 12 20.29 14.48 -20.00
CA ASP A 12 19.19 14.22 -20.91
C ASP A 12 18.63 12.80 -20.68
N VAL A 13 17.44 12.58 -21.18
CA VAL A 13 16.72 11.34 -21.05
C VAL A 13 17.43 10.24 -21.85
N GLY A 14 17.88 9.17 -21.17
CA GLY A 14 18.56 8.07 -21.85
C GLY A 14 17.62 7.11 -22.57
N ILE A 15 18.21 6.19 -23.34
CA ILE A 15 17.47 5.17 -24.08
C ILE A 15 17.05 4.04 -23.11
N PRO A 16 15.75 3.70 -23.01
CA PRO A 16 15.32 2.63 -22.13
C PRO A 16 15.73 1.25 -22.69
N LYS A 17 16.13 0.34 -21.81
CA LYS A 17 16.24 -1.07 -22.18
C LYS A 17 14.85 -1.66 -22.38
N ILE A 18 14.68 -2.45 -23.44
CA ILE A 18 13.44 -3.20 -23.70
C ILE A 18 13.16 -4.14 -22.52
N ILE A 19 11.91 -4.15 -22.06
CA ILE A 19 11.41 -5.03 -21.02
C ILE A 19 10.14 -5.73 -21.51
N LYS A 20 9.89 -6.95 -21.01
CA LYS A 20 8.65 -7.70 -21.29
C LYS A 20 7.56 -7.45 -20.23
N LYS A 21 7.99 -7.19 -18.99
CA LYS A 21 7.14 -7.03 -17.81
C LYS A 21 7.82 -6.07 -16.84
N LEU A 22 7.02 -5.31 -16.10
CA LEU A 22 7.45 -4.48 -14.98
C LEU A 22 6.38 -4.55 -13.89
N PRO A 23 6.70 -4.96 -12.65
CA PRO A 23 5.81 -4.73 -11.52
C PRO A 23 5.56 -3.24 -11.37
N ILE A 24 4.30 -2.82 -11.29
CA ILE A 24 3.94 -1.42 -11.10
C ILE A 24 4.08 -1.11 -9.60
N GLN A 25 5.30 -1.18 -9.05
CA GLN A 25 5.60 -1.02 -7.62
C GLN A 25 6.45 0.23 -7.37
N TYR A 26 6.39 0.76 -6.15
CA TYR A 26 7.04 2.03 -5.78
C TYR A 26 8.59 2.00 -5.86
N ASP A 27 9.23 0.83 -5.81
CA ASP A 27 10.67 0.67 -6.04
C ASP A 27 11.10 1.02 -7.48
N ASN A 28 10.16 0.97 -8.43
CA ASN A 28 10.37 1.35 -9.83
C ASN A 28 9.89 2.79 -10.15
N ALA A 29 9.40 3.52 -9.13
CA ALA A 29 8.90 4.88 -9.24
C ALA A 29 9.91 5.91 -8.72
N TYR A 30 9.64 7.20 -8.96
CA TYR A 30 10.51 8.28 -8.50
C TYR A 30 10.70 8.27 -6.97
N GLY A 31 11.93 8.47 -6.51
CA GLY A 31 12.27 8.61 -5.10
C GLY A 31 13.62 8.02 -4.77
N GLY A 32 13.74 7.47 -3.56
CA GLY A 32 14.94 6.85 -3.05
C GLY A 32 15.64 7.66 -1.97
N VAL A 33 16.90 7.28 -1.73
CA VAL A 33 17.78 7.91 -0.75
C VAL A 33 19.16 8.16 -1.37
N ILE A 34 19.84 9.19 -0.88
CA ILE A 34 21.25 9.45 -1.18
C ILE A 34 22.02 9.29 0.13
N VAL A 35 22.83 8.23 0.21
CA VAL A 35 23.66 7.94 1.38
C VAL A 35 24.85 8.91 1.41
N ASN A 36 25.19 9.39 2.61
CA ASN A 36 26.38 10.19 2.82
C ASN A 36 27.64 9.33 2.67
N PRO A 37 28.53 9.61 1.70
CA PRO A 37 29.73 8.79 1.46
C PRO A 37 30.71 8.82 2.65
N ASN A 38 30.61 9.84 3.52
CA ASN A 38 31.43 9.99 4.71
C ASN A 38 30.77 9.41 5.97
N TYR A 39 29.60 8.78 5.85
CA TYR A 39 28.92 8.19 7.00
C TYR A 39 29.76 7.07 7.63
N ASN A 40 29.94 7.17 8.95
CA ASN A 40 30.62 6.14 9.72
C ASN A 40 29.64 5.53 10.73
N PRO A 41 29.19 4.27 10.54
CA PRO A 41 28.21 3.64 11.42
C PRO A 41 28.71 3.49 12.86
N LYS A 42 30.02 3.51 13.10
CA LYS A 42 30.63 3.45 14.45
C LYS A 42 30.52 4.76 15.23
N LYS A 43 30.25 5.89 14.56
CA LYS A 43 30.09 7.21 15.21
C LYS A 43 28.65 7.50 15.66
N HIS A 44 27.73 6.55 15.47
CA HIS A 44 26.35 6.53 16.00
C HIS A 44 25.43 7.74 15.73
N LYS A 45 25.80 8.67 14.85
CA LYS A 45 24.88 9.74 14.42
C LYS A 45 24.09 9.31 13.19
N LYS A 46 22.99 8.56 13.39
CA LYS A 46 22.09 8.13 12.30
C LYS A 46 21.54 9.30 11.47
N SER A 47 21.41 10.49 12.07
CA SER A 47 20.99 11.71 11.36
C SER A 47 21.95 12.13 10.23
N GLU A 48 23.18 11.63 10.21
CA GLU A 48 24.19 11.96 9.19
C GLU A 48 24.34 10.87 8.12
N GLU A 49 23.52 9.80 8.17
CA GLU A 49 23.60 8.65 7.26
C GLU A 49 23.19 8.98 5.83
N TYR A 50 22.22 9.88 5.66
CA TYR A 50 21.67 10.26 4.37
C TYR A 50 21.92 11.74 4.11
N LEU A 51 22.37 12.07 2.90
CA LEU A 51 22.38 13.45 2.39
C LEU A 51 20.97 13.90 2.03
N GLU A 52 20.14 12.96 1.55
CA GLU A 52 18.76 13.23 1.15
C GLU A 52 17.92 11.96 1.26
N ILE A 53 16.66 12.12 1.65
CA ILE A 53 15.65 11.07 1.66
C ILE A 53 14.39 11.64 1.00
N TYR A 54 13.93 10.99 -0.07
CA TYR A 54 12.63 11.34 -0.64
C TYR A 54 11.52 10.71 0.19
N LEU A 55 11.04 11.44 1.22
CA LEU A 55 10.15 10.89 2.26
C LEU A 55 8.84 10.29 1.73
N SER A 56 8.35 10.73 0.56
CA SER A 56 7.13 10.17 -0.04
C SER A 56 7.35 8.80 -0.69
N ASN A 57 8.59 8.46 -1.06
CA ASN A 57 8.97 7.13 -1.56
C ASN A 57 10.48 6.85 -1.35
N PRO A 58 10.93 6.48 -0.13
CA PRO A 58 12.34 6.25 0.17
C PRO A 58 12.96 5.02 -0.50
N ILE A 59 12.14 4.12 -1.06
CA ILE A 59 12.62 2.89 -1.72
C ILE A 59 12.69 3.01 -3.24
N GLY A 60 12.22 4.14 -3.78
CA GLY A 60 12.22 4.40 -5.22
C GLY A 60 13.61 4.63 -5.79
N GLU A 61 13.63 5.08 -7.04
CA GLU A 61 14.86 5.42 -7.76
C GLU A 61 14.77 6.79 -8.43
N GLY A 62 15.89 7.32 -8.91
CA GLY A 62 15.92 8.58 -9.67
C GLY A 62 16.11 9.86 -8.85
N LEU A 63 16.18 9.79 -7.52
CA LEU A 63 16.59 10.93 -6.70
C LEU A 63 18.03 11.36 -7.03
N TYR A 64 18.23 12.65 -7.23
CA TYR A 64 19.51 13.24 -7.65
C TYR A 64 19.88 14.48 -6.83
N LEU A 65 21.19 14.70 -6.66
CA LEU A 65 21.79 15.93 -6.12
C LEU A 65 23.08 16.24 -6.91
N LYS A 66 23.36 17.52 -7.17
CA LYS A 66 24.44 17.96 -8.07
C LYS A 66 25.85 17.49 -7.71
N ASN A 67 26.11 17.19 -6.43
CA ASN A 67 27.44 16.89 -5.91
C ASN A 67 27.64 15.43 -5.47
N ILE A 68 26.83 14.50 -6.01
CA ILE A 68 26.98 13.07 -5.74
C ILE A 68 27.91 12.42 -6.76
N ASP A 69 28.52 11.29 -6.38
CA ASP A 69 29.25 10.46 -7.34
C ASP A 69 28.28 9.84 -8.37
N THR A 70 28.49 10.18 -9.64
CA THR A 70 27.67 9.72 -10.78
C THR A 70 28.39 8.68 -11.64
N SER A 71 29.54 8.18 -11.21
CA SER A 71 30.37 7.21 -11.97
C SER A 71 29.63 5.93 -12.37
N ASN A 72 28.66 5.49 -11.56
CA ASN A 72 27.82 4.33 -11.84
C ASN A 72 26.57 4.64 -12.69
N GLY A 73 26.46 5.89 -13.18
CA GLY A 73 25.28 6.43 -13.83
C GLY A 73 24.13 6.70 -12.86
N ILE A 74 23.20 7.56 -13.27
CA ILE A 74 22.00 7.88 -12.49
C ILE A 74 20.83 7.14 -13.11
N LYS A 75 20.19 6.25 -12.37
CA LYS A 75 19.00 5.53 -12.85
C LYS A 75 17.84 6.50 -13.03
N MET A 76 17.04 6.28 -14.06
CA MET A 76 15.73 6.90 -14.19
C MET A 76 14.66 5.95 -13.67
N PRO A 77 13.60 6.47 -13.03
CA PRO A 77 12.42 5.67 -12.71
C PRO A 77 11.86 5.01 -13.95
N GLN A 78 11.26 3.84 -13.77
CA GLN A 78 10.59 3.11 -14.83
C GLN A 78 9.08 3.36 -14.86
N ILE A 79 8.52 3.93 -13.79
CA ILE A 79 7.13 4.34 -13.70
C ILE A 79 7.09 5.87 -13.59
N GLU A 80 6.30 6.48 -14.47
CA GLU A 80 6.04 7.91 -14.52
C GLU A 80 4.55 8.15 -14.78
N SER A 81 4.08 9.36 -14.47
CA SER A 81 2.74 9.77 -14.86
C SER A 81 2.70 10.15 -16.32
N PHE A 82 1.60 9.82 -17.00
CA PHE A 82 1.34 10.30 -18.36
C PHE A 82 1.28 11.84 -18.44
N THR A 83 0.82 12.50 -17.37
CA THR A 83 0.70 13.97 -17.31
C THR A 83 1.93 14.66 -16.73
N GLU A 84 2.88 13.88 -16.17
CA GLU A 84 4.12 14.39 -15.59
C GLU A 84 5.30 13.50 -16.00
N PRO A 85 5.74 13.57 -17.27
CA PRO A 85 6.87 12.78 -17.74
C PRO A 85 8.18 13.24 -17.09
N ILE A 86 9.08 12.28 -16.84
CA ILE A 86 10.37 12.49 -16.19
C ILE A 86 11.41 12.87 -17.24
N ILE A 87 11.62 14.19 -17.39
CA ILE A 87 12.52 14.77 -18.41
C ILE A 87 13.59 15.70 -17.84
N ASP A 88 13.40 16.18 -16.61
CA ASP A 88 14.34 17.02 -15.87
C ASP A 88 14.83 16.25 -14.62
N ILE A 89 16.13 16.07 -14.50
CA ILE A 89 16.78 15.35 -13.39
C ILE A 89 16.77 16.13 -12.07
N ASP A 90 16.73 17.47 -12.14
CA ASP A 90 16.74 18.34 -10.97
C ASP A 90 15.33 18.48 -10.35
N LYS A 91 14.28 18.14 -11.12
CA LYS A 91 12.89 18.19 -10.68
C LYS A 91 12.55 16.99 -9.79
N ARG A 92 11.75 17.22 -8.74
CA ARG A 92 11.09 16.17 -7.96
C ARG A 92 9.74 15.81 -8.58
N TYR A 93 9.43 14.52 -8.66
CA TYR A 93 8.21 13.99 -9.26
C TYR A 93 7.37 13.24 -8.24
N THR A 94 6.06 13.18 -8.46
CA THR A 94 5.18 12.36 -7.61
C THR A 94 5.42 10.88 -7.91
N PRO A 95 5.64 10.02 -6.89
CA PRO A 95 5.79 8.59 -7.08
C PRO A 95 4.44 7.95 -7.42
N HIS A 96 4.37 7.23 -8.54
CA HIS A 96 3.18 6.47 -8.94
C HIS A 96 3.45 4.97 -8.86
N GLY A 97 2.45 4.21 -8.40
CA GLY A 97 2.58 2.76 -8.26
C GLY A 97 1.33 2.11 -7.71
N PHE A 98 1.25 0.79 -7.88
CA PHE A 98 0.31 -0.10 -7.24
C PHE A 98 1.05 -0.88 -6.15
N GLY A 99 0.67 -0.64 -4.90
CA GLY A 99 1.29 -1.26 -3.75
C GLY A 99 0.96 -0.53 -2.47
N PHE A 100 1.59 -0.95 -1.39
CA PHE A 100 1.40 -0.33 -0.09
C PHE A 100 2.36 0.85 0.09
N ILE A 101 1.80 2.01 0.41
CA ILE A 101 2.55 3.14 0.96
C ILE A 101 2.84 2.82 2.42
N HIS A 102 4.11 2.84 2.84
CA HIS A 102 4.49 2.50 4.21
C HIS A 102 4.06 3.59 5.20
N ARG A 103 3.79 3.22 6.47
CA ARG A 103 3.34 4.17 7.52
C ARG A 103 4.33 5.30 7.80
N SER A 104 5.61 5.07 7.56
CA SER A 104 6.67 6.06 7.78
C SER A 104 6.95 6.94 6.56
N TRP A 105 6.24 6.74 5.46
CA TRP A 105 6.36 7.59 4.27
C TRP A 105 5.44 8.79 4.42
N GLU A 106 5.86 9.93 3.88
CA GLU A 106 5.20 11.22 4.05
C GLU A 106 3.67 11.20 3.80
N PRO A 107 3.12 10.55 2.76
CA PRO A 107 1.67 10.57 2.49
C PRO A 107 0.82 9.98 3.63
N ARG A 108 1.39 9.08 4.43
CA ARG A 108 0.73 8.51 5.61
C ARG A 108 1.23 9.14 6.90
N LEU A 109 2.52 9.45 6.98
CA LEU A 109 3.14 10.02 8.18
C LEU A 109 2.54 11.39 8.51
N SER A 110 2.19 12.20 7.51
CA SER A 110 1.51 13.49 7.68
C SER A 110 0.13 13.38 8.35
N LEU A 111 -0.47 12.18 8.35
CA LEU A 111 -1.78 11.87 8.94
C LEU A 111 -1.66 11.27 10.35
N ALA A 112 -0.45 11.01 10.83
CA ALA A 112 -0.21 10.39 12.14
C ALA A 112 -0.50 11.33 13.32
N GLY A 113 -0.66 12.62 13.06
CA GLY A 113 -0.80 13.64 14.09
C GLY A 113 0.53 14.01 14.75
N THR A 114 0.47 14.91 15.73
CA THR A 114 1.63 15.53 16.36
C THR A 114 2.01 14.83 17.68
N PHE A 115 3.20 14.24 17.73
CA PHE A 115 3.73 13.53 18.90
C PHE A 115 4.85 14.32 19.60
N ASP A 116 4.54 15.50 20.12
CA ASP A 116 5.50 16.37 20.81
C ASP A 116 5.55 16.13 22.34
N GLU A 117 6.31 16.97 23.07
CA GLU A 117 6.43 16.85 24.53
C GLU A 117 5.12 17.19 25.25
N GLU A 118 4.23 18.02 24.68
CA GLU A 118 2.93 18.31 25.27
C GLU A 118 2.03 17.08 25.20
N TRP A 119 1.95 16.43 24.04
CA TRP A 119 1.28 15.14 23.88
C TRP A 119 1.84 14.12 24.88
N LYS A 120 3.16 14.03 24.99
CA LYS A 120 3.83 13.07 25.87
C LYS A 120 3.51 13.27 27.35
N GLN A 121 3.40 14.52 27.80
CA GLN A 121 3.10 14.84 29.20
C GLN A 121 1.60 14.68 29.52
N ASN A 122 0.72 14.99 28.58
CA ASN A 122 -0.71 15.18 28.87
C ASN A 122 -1.66 14.17 28.20
N LYS A 123 -1.25 13.49 27.12
CA LYS A 123 -2.11 12.63 26.28
C LYS A 123 -1.63 11.18 26.18
N HIS A 124 -0.32 10.95 26.23
CA HIS A 124 0.24 9.61 26.16
C HIS A 124 -0.45 8.68 27.18
N PRO A 125 -0.92 7.48 26.79
CA PRO A 125 -0.64 6.75 25.53
C PRO A 125 -1.72 6.87 24.44
N ILE A 126 -2.66 7.82 24.55
CA ILE A 126 -3.74 7.98 23.56
C ILE A 126 -3.19 8.69 22.30
N MET A 127 -3.82 8.45 21.14
CA MET A 127 -3.46 9.15 19.88
C MET A 127 -3.59 10.68 20.02
N PRO A 128 -2.78 11.46 19.27
CA PRO A 128 -2.93 12.91 19.16
C PRO A 128 -4.32 13.33 18.68
N ASP A 129 -4.75 14.55 19.03
CA ASP A 129 -6.07 15.07 18.66
C ASP A 129 -6.20 15.37 17.16
N ASP A 130 -5.07 15.62 16.48
CA ASP A 130 -4.96 15.86 15.04
C ASP A 130 -4.72 14.56 14.22
N TYR A 131 -4.78 13.39 14.87
CA TYR A 131 -4.68 12.10 14.19
C TYR A 131 -5.83 11.90 13.19
N GLN A 132 -5.50 11.47 11.97
CA GLN A 132 -6.46 11.14 10.94
C GLN A 132 -6.48 9.63 10.67
N GLU A 133 -7.65 9.01 10.73
CA GLU A 133 -7.83 7.55 10.56
C GLU A 133 -7.31 7.04 9.20
N GLN A 134 -7.27 7.92 8.19
CA GLN A 134 -6.67 7.68 6.87
C GLN A 134 -5.19 7.28 6.95
N HIS A 135 -4.48 7.62 8.05
CA HIS A 135 -3.14 7.10 8.34
C HIS A 135 -3.06 5.57 8.23
N ASN A 136 -4.15 4.86 8.55
CA ASN A 136 -4.21 3.40 8.50
C ASN A 136 -4.39 2.85 7.08
N ASN A 137 -4.82 3.65 6.11
CA ASN A 137 -4.96 3.21 4.72
C ASN A 137 -3.61 3.23 4.01
N ALA A 138 -3.24 2.09 3.43
CA ALA A 138 -1.96 1.90 2.75
C ALA A 138 -2.06 2.05 1.22
N ALA A 139 -3.28 2.10 0.67
CA ALA A 139 -3.50 2.24 -0.75
C ALA A 139 -3.27 3.69 -1.21
N HIS A 140 -2.81 3.86 -2.46
CA HIS A 140 -2.81 5.16 -3.13
C HIS A 140 -4.22 5.79 -3.09
N GLU A 141 -4.33 7.11 -3.00
CA GLU A 141 -5.63 7.81 -2.86
C GLU A 141 -6.65 7.44 -3.95
N ASP A 142 -6.19 7.26 -5.19
CA ASP A 142 -7.03 6.86 -6.33
C ASP A 142 -7.51 5.39 -6.26
N LEU A 143 -6.93 4.58 -5.37
CA LEU A 143 -7.36 3.21 -5.11
C LEU A 143 -8.28 3.10 -3.89
N GLN A 144 -8.65 4.23 -3.29
CA GLN A 144 -9.56 4.28 -2.14
C GLN A 144 -10.97 4.60 -2.62
N LEU A 145 -11.96 3.89 -2.07
CA LEU A 145 -13.37 4.23 -2.27
C LEU A 145 -13.66 5.48 -1.44
N LYS A 146 -13.96 6.60 -2.10
CA LYS A 146 -14.13 7.91 -1.44
C LYS A 146 -15.45 8.02 -0.66
N ASP A 147 -16.52 7.48 -1.22
CA ASP A 147 -17.89 7.66 -0.71
C ASP A 147 -18.65 6.33 -0.50
N ASP A 148 -17.97 5.18 -0.56
CA ASP A 148 -18.60 3.86 -0.35
C ASP A 148 -17.58 2.83 0.19
N TYR A 149 -18.05 1.61 0.44
CA TYR A 149 -17.23 0.47 0.85
C TYR A 149 -17.55 -0.75 -0.01
N PHE A 150 -16.59 -1.67 -0.11
CA PHE A 150 -16.84 -2.96 -0.73
C PHE A 150 -17.93 -3.72 0.05
N LYS A 151 -18.93 -4.19 -0.68
CA LYS A 151 -20.01 -5.06 -0.20
C LYS A 151 -19.75 -6.49 -0.66
N ILE A 152 -20.40 -7.43 0.01
CA ILE A 152 -20.39 -8.82 -0.46
C ILE A 152 -20.98 -8.89 -1.87
N ASN A 153 -20.49 -9.82 -2.68
CA ASN A 153 -20.86 -9.96 -4.08
C ASN A 153 -20.45 -8.81 -5.02
N ASP A 154 -19.85 -7.73 -4.52
CA ASP A 154 -19.28 -6.71 -5.39
C ASP A 154 -18.24 -7.34 -6.33
N THR A 155 -18.18 -6.85 -7.55
CA THR A 155 -17.20 -7.28 -8.53
C THR A 155 -16.36 -6.08 -8.94
N PHE A 156 -15.05 -6.23 -8.89
CA PHE A 156 -14.11 -5.22 -9.36
C PHE A 156 -13.28 -5.76 -10.53
N PHE A 157 -12.87 -4.85 -11.40
CA PHE A 157 -12.20 -5.16 -12.66
C PHE A 157 -10.80 -4.57 -12.67
N LEU A 158 -9.84 -5.36 -13.13
CA LEU A 158 -8.50 -4.91 -13.47
C LEU A 158 -8.39 -4.91 -14.99
N LYS A 159 -7.82 -3.85 -15.55
CA LYS A 159 -7.64 -3.72 -17.01
C LYS A 159 -6.17 -3.59 -17.34
N ASN A 160 -5.73 -4.40 -18.31
CA ASN A 160 -4.36 -4.37 -18.85
C ASN A 160 -3.24 -4.55 -17.79
N LEU A 161 -3.49 -5.28 -16.70
CA LEU A 161 -2.48 -5.54 -15.65
C LEU A 161 -1.79 -6.90 -15.78
N LEU A 162 -2.33 -7.83 -16.57
CA LEU A 162 -1.73 -9.14 -16.83
C LEU A 162 -1.50 -9.37 -18.32
N ILE A 163 -0.38 -10.02 -18.64
CA ILE A 163 0.01 -10.35 -20.00
C ILE A 163 -1.04 -11.26 -20.64
N GLY A 164 -1.47 -10.93 -21.86
CA GLY A 164 -2.44 -11.72 -22.62
C GLY A 164 -3.87 -11.63 -22.12
N LYS A 165 -4.17 -10.72 -21.18
CA LYS A 165 -5.51 -10.55 -20.60
C LYS A 165 -5.85 -9.07 -20.48
N SER A 166 -6.75 -8.60 -21.33
CA SER A 166 -7.20 -7.19 -21.34
C SER A 166 -8.01 -6.81 -20.10
N GLU A 167 -8.69 -7.78 -19.50
CA GLU A 167 -9.52 -7.58 -18.31
C GLU A 167 -9.50 -8.81 -17.40
N GLN A 168 -9.56 -8.59 -16.09
CA GLN A 168 -9.79 -9.58 -15.06
C GLN A 168 -10.86 -9.07 -14.11
N ALA A 169 -11.75 -9.95 -13.67
CA ALA A 169 -12.77 -9.61 -12.68
C ALA A 169 -12.58 -10.48 -11.44
N PHE A 170 -12.75 -9.87 -10.28
CA PHE A 170 -12.77 -10.56 -9.00
C PHE A 170 -14.07 -10.21 -8.30
N ARG A 171 -14.72 -11.22 -7.75
CA ARG A 171 -15.97 -11.06 -7.00
C ARG A 171 -15.70 -11.25 -5.52
N ILE A 172 -16.07 -10.27 -4.70
CA ILE A 172 -16.10 -10.39 -3.26
C ILE A 172 -17.06 -11.53 -2.90
N PRO A 173 -16.64 -12.53 -2.11
CA PRO A 173 -17.49 -13.63 -1.72
C PRO A 173 -18.78 -13.18 -1.03
N GLY A 174 -19.85 -13.92 -1.26
CA GLY A 174 -21.17 -13.66 -0.70
C GLY A 174 -21.34 -14.07 0.76
N PHE A 175 -20.39 -13.75 1.65
CA PHE A 175 -20.46 -14.10 3.08
C PHE A 175 -20.04 -12.95 3.98
N TYR A 176 -20.53 -12.98 5.21
CA TYR A 176 -20.16 -12.09 6.31
C TYR A 176 -19.52 -12.88 7.43
N PHE A 177 -18.78 -12.20 8.29
CA PHE A 177 -18.40 -12.73 9.59
C PHE A 177 -19.27 -12.09 10.68
N LYS A 178 -19.87 -12.93 11.51
CA LYS A 178 -20.63 -12.53 12.69
C LYS A 178 -19.81 -12.84 13.93
N GLY A 179 -19.51 -11.82 14.71
CA GLY A 179 -19.00 -11.96 16.05
C GLY A 179 -20.13 -11.94 17.08
N ALA A 180 -19.84 -12.37 18.31
CA ALA A 180 -20.71 -12.10 19.45
C ALA A 180 -19.90 -11.88 20.72
N TYR A 181 -20.32 -10.88 21.50
CA TYR A 181 -19.88 -10.73 22.88
C TYR A 181 -20.63 -11.75 23.74
N ASN A 182 -19.89 -12.60 24.44
CA ASN A 182 -20.45 -13.50 25.43
C ASN A 182 -20.24 -12.90 26.82
N PHE A 183 -21.36 -12.65 27.50
CA PHE A 183 -21.44 -12.32 28.92
C PHE A 183 -21.95 -13.56 29.66
N LYS A 184 -21.83 -13.62 31.00
CA LYS A 184 -22.24 -14.79 31.80
C LYS A 184 -23.60 -15.36 31.39
N ASP A 185 -24.61 -14.50 31.20
CA ASP A 185 -25.99 -14.92 30.86
C ASP A 185 -26.53 -14.30 29.56
N LYS A 186 -25.71 -13.63 28.76
CA LYS A 186 -26.18 -12.89 27.56
C LYS A 186 -25.20 -13.00 26.40
N LYS A 187 -25.73 -13.01 25.18
CA LYS A 187 -24.95 -12.82 23.95
C LYS A 187 -25.37 -11.54 23.25
N ARG A 188 -24.41 -10.77 22.75
CA ARG A 188 -24.67 -9.59 21.91
C ARG A 188 -23.95 -9.75 20.56
N PRO A 189 -24.68 -10.04 19.47
CA PRO A 189 -24.08 -10.26 18.16
C PRO A 189 -23.64 -8.94 17.51
N PHE A 190 -22.66 -9.03 16.61
CA PHE A 190 -22.23 -7.96 15.72
C PHE A 190 -21.69 -8.56 14.42
N PHE A 191 -21.68 -7.77 13.34
CA PHE A 191 -21.01 -8.15 12.10
C PHE A 191 -19.65 -7.46 12.01
N LEU A 192 -18.69 -8.14 11.38
CA LEU A 192 -17.43 -7.51 10.96
C LEU A 192 -17.64 -6.83 9.61
N GLU A 193 -16.94 -5.74 9.40
CA GLU A 193 -16.96 -4.96 8.15
C GLU A 193 -15.79 -5.38 7.26
N LEU A 194 -16.01 -5.48 5.95
CA LEU A 194 -14.92 -5.66 4.99
C LEU A 194 -14.09 -4.37 4.97
N ASP A 195 -12.87 -4.45 5.48
CA ASP A 195 -12.00 -3.31 5.76
C ASP A 195 -10.91 -3.13 4.69
N THR A 196 -10.32 -4.23 4.22
CA THR A 196 -9.25 -4.18 3.21
C THR A 196 -9.41 -5.29 2.18
N VAL A 197 -9.23 -4.92 0.90
CA VAL A 197 -9.08 -5.85 -0.22
C VAL A 197 -7.66 -5.70 -0.77
N VAL A 198 -6.89 -6.79 -0.77
CA VAL A 198 -5.54 -6.83 -1.37
C VAL A 198 -5.58 -7.76 -2.56
N VAL A 199 -5.10 -7.27 -3.70
CA VAL A 199 -5.07 -8.04 -4.94
C VAL A 199 -3.62 -8.32 -5.31
N ASP A 200 -3.21 -9.57 -5.16
CA ASP A 200 -1.89 -10.04 -5.55
C ASP A 200 -1.98 -10.74 -6.91
N ILE A 201 -1.49 -10.03 -7.93
CA ILE A 201 -1.45 -10.50 -9.31
C ILE A 201 -0.02 -10.47 -9.87
N LEU A 202 0.98 -10.66 -9.02
CA LEU A 202 2.38 -10.62 -9.44
C LEU A 202 2.76 -11.82 -10.31
N ASN A 203 2.01 -12.92 -10.24
CA ASN A 203 2.27 -14.12 -11.05
C ASN A 203 1.64 -14.02 -12.44
N ASP A 204 2.34 -14.55 -13.45
CA ASP A 204 1.81 -14.65 -14.81
C ASP A 204 0.73 -15.74 -14.91
N ASP A 205 0.86 -16.81 -14.13
CA ASP A 205 -0.15 -17.85 -14.00
C ASP A 205 -1.20 -17.41 -12.97
N MET A 206 -2.43 -17.19 -13.47
CA MET A 206 -3.57 -16.78 -12.65
C MET A 206 -3.88 -17.76 -11.53
N ALA A 207 -3.56 -19.05 -11.65
CA ALA A 207 -3.78 -20.02 -10.58
C ALA A 207 -2.97 -19.72 -9.31
N ASN A 208 -1.91 -18.92 -9.43
CA ASN A 208 -1.03 -18.51 -8.33
C ASN A 208 -1.31 -17.08 -7.84
N ASN A 209 -2.30 -16.39 -8.43
CA ASN A 209 -2.72 -15.07 -7.97
C ASN A 209 -3.77 -15.21 -6.86
N ALA A 210 -3.87 -14.20 -5.99
CA ALA A 210 -4.74 -14.25 -4.83
C ALA A 210 -5.41 -12.91 -4.55
N VAL A 211 -6.60 -12.97 -3.95
CA VAL A 211 -7.28 -11.82 -3.35
C VAL A 211 -7.44 -12.09 -1.87
N TYR A 212 -6.88 -11.21 -1.04
CA TYR A 212 -6.98 -11.27 0.41
C TYR A 212 -8.02 -10.26 0.90
N LEU A 213 -8.89 -10.72 1.78
CA LEU A 213 -9.96 -9.92 2.37
C LEU A 213 -9.78 -9.86 3.88
N SER A 214 -9.65 -8.66 4.43
CA SER A 214 -9.60 -8.43 5.86
C SER A 214 -10.92 -7.89 6.35
N TYR A 215 -11.52 -8.56 7.33
CA TYR A 215 -12.72 -8.11 8.01
C TYR A 215 -12.36 -7.61 9.41
N ARG A 216 -12.87 -6.45 9.80
CA ARG A 216 -12.52 -5.81 11.08
C ARG A 216 -13.76 -5.32 11.81
N ARG A 217 -13.69 -5.34 13.14
CA ARG A 217 -14.61 -4.63 14.02
C ARG A 217 -13.85 -4.12 15.23
N ARG A 218 -14.03 -2.85 15.58
CA ARG A 218 -13.56 -2.31 16.85
C ARG A 218 -14.53 -2.74 17.95
N VAL A 219 -13.99 -3.41 18.96
CA VAL A 219 -14.74 -3.88 20.12
C VAL A 219 -14.38 -3.00 21.32
N PRO A 220 -15.35 -2.36 21.99
CA PRO A 220 -15.06 -1.62 23.21
C PRO A 220 -14.59 -2.60 24.29
N HIS A 221 -13.57 -2.20 25.04
CA HIS A 221 -13.15 -2.95 26.21
C HIS A 221 -14.25 -2.89 27.27
N MET A 222 -14.90 -4.02 27.54
CA MET A 222 -15.95 -4.15 28.55
C MET A 222 -15.51 -5.19 29.58
N LYS A 223 -15.50 -4.82 30.87
CA LYS A 223 -14.97 -5.65 31.98
C LYS A 223 -15.66 -7.02 32.13
N ASP A 224 -16.89 -7.15 31.61
CA ASP A 224 -17.73 -8.33 31.82
C ASP A 224 -17.80 -9.28 30.62
N ILE A 225 -17.03 -9.04 29.54
CA ILE A 225 -16.93 -9.99 28.42
C ILE A 225 -16.12 -11.20 28.88
N SER A 226 -16.72 -12.39 28.85
CA SER A 226 -16.02 -13.65 29.15
C SER A 226 -15.32 -14.23 27.92
N SER A 227 -15.88 -14.02 26.72
CA SER A 227 -15.28 -14.44 25.45
C SER A 227 -15.89 -13.72 24.25
N ILE A 228 -15.20 -13.79 23.11
CA ILE A 228 -15.71 -13.38 21.79
C ILE A 228 -15.74 -14.62 20.90
N SER A 229 -16.91 -14.95 20.35
CA SER A 229 -17.05 -15.99 19.33
C SER A 229 -17.09 -15.37 17.93
N LEU A 230 -16.60 -16.11 16.93
CA LEU A 230 -16.65 -15.74 15.52
C LEU A 230 -17.31 -16.87 14.72
N GLU A 231 -18.28 -16.49 13.89
CA GLU A 231 -19.01 -17.38 12.99
C GLU A 231 -18.99 -16.79 11.57
N MET A 232 -18.86 -17.64 10.56
CA MET A 232 -18.99 -17.26 9.17
C MET A 232 -20.45 -17.47 8.73
N ILE A 233 -21.11 -16.40 8.28
CA ILE A 233 -22.48 -16.44 7.75
C ILE A 233 -22.41 -16.26 6.25
N VAL A 234 -22.70 -17.31 5.51
CA VAL A 234 -22.86 -17.21 4.06
C VAL A 234 -24.27 -16.71 3.77
N SER A 235 -24.42 -15.75 2.85
CA SER A 235 -25.64 -14.96 2.58
C SER A 235 -26.85 -15.74 2.01
N GLU A 236 -27.04 -17.00 2.45
CA GLU A 236 -28.21 -17.88 2.31
C GLU A 236 -28.18 -18.96 1.21
N LYS A 237 -27.33 -18.91 0.17
CA LYS A 237 -27.39 -19.87 -0.96
C LYS A 237 -26.09 -20.54 -1.45
N TYR A 238 -24.90 -20.15 -0.97
CA TYR A 238 -23.66 -20.87 -1.34
C TYR A 238 -23.66 -22.33 -0.82
N ILE A 239 -24.45 -22.59 0.22
CA ILE A 239 -24.69 -23.91 0.83
C ILE A 239 -25.58 -24.82 -0.03
N SER A 240 -26.48 -24.28 -0.86
CA SER A 240 -27.34 -25.11 -1.73
C SER A 240 -26.68 -25.43 -3.07
N GLY A 241 -25.91 -24.51 -3.67
CA GLY A 241 -25.28 -24.70 -4.98
C GLY A 241 -24.13 -25.72 -5.01
N ILE A 242 -23.24 -25.75 -3.99
CA ILE A 242 -22.14 -26.74 -3.93
C ILE A 242 -22.67 -28.18 -3.68
N ARG A 243 -23.84 -28.33 -3.05
CA ARG A 243 -24.48 -29.63 -2.83
C ARG A 243 -25.14 -30.20 -4.09
N GLU A 244 -25.53 -29.36 -5.04
CA GLU A 244 -26.05 -29.81 -6.33
C GLU A 244 -24.90 -30.17 -7.29
N GLU A 245 -23.77 -29.46 -7.26
CA GLU A 245 -22.60 -29.80 -8.09
C GLU A 245 -21.82 -31.05 -7.64
N LYS A 246 -21.79 -31.39 -6.34
CA LYS A 246 -21.14 -32.63 -5.85
C LYS A 246 -22.00 -33.89 -5.93
N ASN A 247 -23.31 -33.74 -6.16
CA ASN A 247 -24.22 -34.88 -6.36
C ASN A 247 -24.60 -35.05 -7.85
N GLY A 248 -23.99 -34.26 -8.74
CA GLY A 248 -24.26 -34.23 -10.17
C GLY A 248 -23.05 -34.59 -11.06
N ASN A 249 -21.96 -35.13 -10.51
CA ASN A 249 -20.83 -35.71 -11.26
C ASN A 249 -20.40 -37.04 -10.65
#